data_AF-A0A6I3C724-F1
#
_entry.id   AF-A0A6I3C724-F1
#
_cell.length_a   1.000
_cell.length_b   1.000
_cell.length_c   1.000
_cell.angle_alpha   90.00
_cell.angle_beta   90.00
_cell.angle_gamma   90.00
#
_symmetry.space_group_name_H-M   'P 1'
#
loop_
_entity.id
_entity.type
_entity.pdbx_description
1 polymer ?
#
loop_
_entity_poly.entity_id
_entity_poly.type
_entity_poly.pdbx_seq_one_letter_code
_entity_poly.pdbx_strand_id
1 'polypeptide(L)'
;MALTRRNRLRGRQPMHASFIAAASGIAAAAAGASPTGSPVVDFMLVAAFAALVTWSSATAPWWAVGLACAIAAVVAVQPLLVAVAVAGWAATFFIGIRRRNLPLVRVAAAAAAVQVFARLQLDGFLGLSAIIGCVTLAALFVPAMLRRERAVRKRVWKYLGIVVACAALALVGLALSALAARGPLQEGNRRVHDGLDALNRGDMAAAASAFGAASSSFRSADNDLSALWAQPSRLLPVVAQHRASAIALASTAAHAMDLAAGALRQIDPESLRVVKGQIDLDAVRGLVAPFTSLQTAIAGVGAALADADSQWLTPMVRTRLH
;
A
#
# COMPACT_ATOMS: atom_id res chain seq x y z
N MET A 1 -45.05 4.31 -15.92
CA MET A 1 -43.72 4.95 -16.06
C MET A 1 -42.66 3.88 -16.31
N ALA A 2 -42.56 3.35 -17.53
CA ALA A 2 -41.61 2.29 -17.88
C ALA A 2 -41.03 2.53 -19.28
N LEU A 3 -39.91 3.25 -19.34
CA LEU A 3 -39.10 3.36 -20.55
C LEU A 3 -37.76 2.65 -20.30
N THR A 4 -37.80 1.32 -20.26
CA THR A 4 -36.61 0.47 -20.36
C THR A 4 -36.07 0.47 -21.79
N ARG A 5 -35.67 1.65 -22.30
CA ARG A 5 -34.78 1.73 -23.47
C ARG A 5 -33.43 1.16 -23.05
N ARG A 6 -33.22 -0.14 -23.34
CA ARG A 6 -31.91 -0.77 -23.23
C ARG A 6 -30.98 -0.08 -24.22
N ASN A 7 -29.98 0.65 -23.72
CA ASN A 7 -28.91 1.23 -24.52
C ASN A 7 -28.07 0.08 -25.11
N ARG A 8 -28.51 -0.48 -26.24
CA ARG A 8 -27.77 -1.48 -26.99
C ARG A 8 -26.70 -0.78 -27.83
N LEU A 9 -25.44 -1.17 -27.64
CA LEU A 9 -24.34 -0.79 -28.52
C LEU A 9 -24.63 -1.39 -29.91
N ARG A 10 -24.60 -0.57 -30.98
CA ARG A 10 -24.85 -1.01 -32.36
C ARG A 10 -23.58 -0.86 -33.21
N GLY A 11 -23.37 -1.77 -34.16
CA GLY A 11 -22.29 -1.69 -35.15
C GLY A 11 -20.89 -1.79 -34.52
N ARG A 12 -19.96 -0.90 -34.90
CA ARG A 12 -18.55 -0.85 -34.43
C ARG A 12 -18.36 -0.17 -33.07
N GLN A 13 -19.42 0.39 -32.49
CA GLN A 13 -19.40 1.05 -31.17
C GLN A 13 -18.83 0.22 -30.01
N PRO A 14 -19.06 -1.11 -29.88
CA PRO A 14 -18.45 -1.88 -28.80
C PRO A 14 -16.92 -1.98 -28.96
N MET A 15 -16.40 -2.01 -30.19
CA MET A 15 -14.97 -2.06 -30.47
C MET A 15 -14.27 -0.74 -30.09
N HIS A 16 -14.89 0.40 -30.41
CA HIS A 16 -14.37 1.71 -30.00
C HIS A 16 -14.44 1.90 -28.48
N ALA A 17 -15.52 1.42 -27.83
CA ALA A 17 -15.63 1.49 -26.37
C ALA A 17 -14.58 0.62 -25.66
N SER A 18 -14.26 -0.58 -26.18
CA SER A 18 -13.17 -1.40 -25.65
C SER A 18 -11.80 -0.77 -25.87
N PHE A 19 -11.58 -0.09 -27.01
CA PHE A 19 -10.34 0.62 -27.28
C PHE A 19 -10.12 1.78 -26.30
N ILE A 20 -11.14 2.62 -26.08
CA ILE A 20 -11.06 3.72 -25.12
C ILE A 20 -10.86 3.18 -23.69
N ALA A 21 -11.53 2.09 -23.33
CA ALA A 21 -11.36 1.44 -22.03
C ALA A 21 -9.94 0.91 -21.82
N ALA A 22 -9.36 0.23 -22.81
CA ALA A 22 -7.99 -0.27 -22.76
C ALA A 22 -6.98 0.87 -22.64
N ALA A 23 -7.12 1.92 -23.46
CA ALA A 23 -6.27 3.11 -23.41
C ALA A 23 -6.36 3.82 -22.04
N SER A 24 -7.57 3.99 -21.50
CA SER A 24 -7.78 4.54 -20.16
C SER A 24 -7.14 3.66 -19.08
N GLY A 25 -7.26 2.34 -19.19
CA GLY A 25 -6.62 1.39 -18.28
C GLY A 25 -5.11 1.55 -18.25
N ILE A 26 -4.46 1.57 -19.42
CA ILE A 26 -3.02 1.75 -19.54
C ILE A 26 -2.58 3.11 -18.99
N ALA A 27 -3.30 4.19 -19.32
CA ALA A 27 -2.98 5.53 -18.83
C ALA A 27 -3.16 5.69 -17.31
N ALA A 28 -4.14 4.98 -16.73
CA ALA A 28 -4.34 4.96 -15.28
C ALA A 28 -3.25 4.15 -14.57
N ALA A 29 -2.83 3.02 -15.15
CA ALA A 29 -1.73 2.22 -14.61
C ALA A 29 -0.39 2.96 -14.68
N ALA A 30 -0.17 3.77 -15.73
CA ALA A 30 0.98 4.64 -15.86
C ALA A 30 0.99 5.81 -14.85
N ALA A 31 -0.10 6.07 -14.13
CA ALA A 31 -0.14 7.08 -13.06
C ALA A 31 0.66 6.68 -11.81
N GLY A 32 1.20 5.45 -11.76
CA GLY A 32 2.10 5.01 -10.69
C GLY A 32 1.40 4.60 -9.41
N ALA A 33 0.09 4.30 -9.46
CA ALA A 33 -0.60 3.72 -8.32
C ALA A 33 0.01 2.36 -7.98
N SER A 34 0.62 2.23 -6.79
CA SER A 34 1.32 1.03 -6.34
C SER A 34 0.62 0.36 -5.14
N PRO A 35 -0.58 -0.21 -5.34
CA PRO A 35 -1.35 -0.77 -4.24
C PRO A 35 -0.69 -2.01 -3.60
N THR A 36 -0.03 -2.89 -4.37
CA THR A 36 0.60 -4.14 -3.88
C THR A 36 2.12 -4.06 -3.72
N GLY A 37 2.76 -2.99 -4.24
CA GLY A 37 4.20 -2.80 -4.21
C GLY A 37 4.96 -3.60 -5.28
N SER A 38 4.28 -4.45 -6.05
CA SER A 38 4.85 -5.11 -7.23
C SER A 38 4.44 -4.32 -8.48
N PRO A 39 5.40 -3.71 -9.22
CA PRO A 39 5.07 -2.80 -10.33
C PRO A 39 4.30 -3.50 -11.45
N VAL A 40 4.55 -4.79 -11.68
CA VAL A 40 3.86 -5.58 -12.72
C VAL A 40 2.43 -5.90 -12.31
N VAL A 41 2.22 -6.32 -11.06
CA VAL A 41 0.90 -6.71 -10.55
C VAL A 41 0.01 -5.48 -10.40
N ASP A 42 0.58 -4.38 -9.91
CA ASP A 42 -0.09 -3.09 -9.77
C ASP A 42 -0.52 -2.54 -11.12
N PHE A 43 0.36 -2.60 -12.11
CA PHE A 43 0.03 -2.19 -13.47
C PHE A 43 -1.16 -3.00 -14.03
N MET A 44 -1.13 -4.33 -13.89
CA MET A 44 -2.20 -5.20 -14.37
C MET A 44 -3.53 -4.96 -13.65
N LEU A 45 -3.52 -4.82 -12.33
CA LEU A 45 -4.71 -4.58 -11.50
C LEU A 45 -5.37 -3.24 -11.83
N VAL A 46 -4.58 -2.16 -11.82
CA VAL A 46 -5.08 -0.81 -12.09
C VAL A 46 -5.59 -0.72 -13.53
N ALA A 47 -4.84 -1.27 -14.50
CA ALA A 47 -5.27 -1.27 -15.89
C ALA A 47 -6.58 -2.03 -16.09
N ALA A 48 -6.70 -3.25 -15.53
CA ALA A 48 -7.90 -4.07 -15.65
C ALA A 48 -9.11 -3.40 -14.99
N PHE A 49 -8.95 -2.84 -13.79
CA PHE A 49 -10.02 -2.17 -13.07
C PHE A 49 -10.50 -0.90 -13.79
N ALA A 50 -9.57 -0.01 -14.16
CA ALA A 50 -9.87 1.22 -14.88
C ALA A 50 -10.53 0.93 -16.24
N ALA A 51 -10.06 -0.08 -16.97
CA ALA A 51 -10.67 -0.52 -18.23
C ALA A 51 -12.09 -1.07 -18.00
N LEU A 52 -12.29 -1.91 -16.98
CA LEU A 52 -13.60 -2.49 -16.68
C LEU A 52 -14.63 -1.41 -16.32
N VAL A 53 -14.26 -0.45 -15.46
CA VAL A 53 -15.15 0.65 -15.06
C VAL A 53 -15.46 1.55 -16.26
N THR A 54 -14.44 1.93 -17.03
CA THR A 54 -14.60 2.74 -18.24
C THR A 54 -15.51 2.04 -19.26
N TRP A 55 -15.33 0.74 -19.49
CA TRP A 55 -16.18 -0.03 -20.40
C TRP A 55 -17.62 -0.18 -19.90
N SER A 56 -17.81 -0.39 -18.60
CA SER A 56 -19.15 -0.53 -18.00
C SER A 56 -19.99 0.75 -18.17
N SER A 57 -19.34 1.92 -18.20
CA SER A 57 -19.97 3.23 -18.33
C SER A 57 -20.76 3.40 -19.63
N ALA A 58 -20.45 2.63 -20.68
CA ALA A 58 -21.17 2.65 -21.96
C ALA A 58 -22.69 2.40 -21.79
N THR A 59 -23.06 1.62 -20.76
CA THR A 59 -24.44 1.29 -20.41
C THR A 59 -24.98 2.06 -19.20
N ALA A 60 -24.15 2.89 -18.55
CA ALA A 60 -24.53 3.66 -17.38
C ALA A 60 -25.59 4.72 -17.71
N PRO A 61 -26.44 5.08 -16.72
CA PRO A 61 -27.30 6.24 -16.86
C PRO A 61 -26.44 7.51 -16.94
N TRP A 62 -26.89 8.49 -17.75
CA TRP A 62 -26.15 9.73 -17.98
C TRP A 62 -25.86 10.48 -16.67
N TRP A 63 -26.79 10.45 -15.71
CA TRP A 63 -26.62 11.11 -14.41
C TRP A 63 -25.50 10.50 -13.57
N ALA A 64 -25.23 9.19 -13.69
CA ALA A 64 -24.17 8.54 -12.91
C ALA A 64 -22.79 8.94 -13.44
N VAL A 65 -22.63 9.00 -14.76
CA VAL A 65 -21.39 9.47 -15.40
C VAL A 65 -21.19 10.97 -15.13
N GLY A 66 -22.26 11.75 -15.20
CA GLY A 66 -22.22 13.17 -14.83
C GLY A 66 -21.81 13.38 -13.38
N LEU A 67 -22.43 12.68 -12.43
CA LEU A 67 -22.08 12.78 -11.01
C LEU A 67 -20.60 12.42 -10.77
N ALA A 68 -20.09 11.36 -11.40
CA ALA A 68 -18.68 11.00 -11.30
C ALA A 68 -17.73 12.09 -11.85
N CYS A 69 -18.08 12.72 -12.97
CA CYS A 69 -17.30 13.84 -13.52
C CYS A 69 -17.38 15.09 -12.63
N ALA A 70 -18.53 15.36 -12.02
CA ALA A 70 -18.70 16.48 -11.09
C ALA A 70 -17.83 16.30 -9.85
N ILE A 71 -17.87 15.11 -9.24
CA ILE A 71 -17.01 14.77 -8.10
C ILE A 71 -15.54 14.86 -8.50
N ALA A 72 -15.16 14.32 -9.67
CA ALA A 72 -13.80 14.45 -10.18
C ALA A 72 -13.36 15.92 -10.32
N ALA A 73 -14.24 16.81 -10.80
CA ALA A 73 -13.93 18.23 -10.96
C ALA A 73 -13.73 18.95 -9.62
N VAL A 74 -14.51 18.59 -8.58
CA VAL A 74 -14.39 19.18 -7.24
C VAL A 74 -13.10 18.75 -6.54
N VAL A 75 -12.69 17.49 -6.75
CA VAL A 75 -11.60 16.89 -5.99
C VAL A 75 -10.25 17.07 -6.71
N ALA A 76 -10.26 17.35 -8.02
CA ALA A 76 -9.05 17.60 -8.79
C ALA A 76 -8.31 18.87 -8.31
N VAL A 77 -7.03 18.71 -7.97
CA VAL A 77 -6.15 19.83 -7.55
C VAL A 77 -5.49 20.50 -8.77
N GLN A 78 -5.24 19.76 -9.84
CA GLN A 78 -4.57 20.28 -11.04
C GLN A 78 -5.57 20.96 -12.00
N PRO A 79 -5.31 22.19 -12.48
CA PRO A 79 -6.25 22.94 -13.32
C PRO A 79 -6.57 22.22 -14.65
N LEU A 80 -5.60 21.47 -15.21
CA LEU A 80 -5.82 20.66 -16.41
C LEU A 80 -6.82 19.51 -16.16
N LEU A 81 -6.72 18.84 -15.01
CA LEU A 81 -7.64 17.75 -14.64
C LEU A 81 -9.04 18.28 -14.33
N VAL A 82 -9.14 19.46 -13.70
CA VAL A 82 -10.41 20.17 -13.49
C VAL A 82 -11.08 20.46 -14.84
N ALA A 83 -10.35 21.03 -15.81
CA ALA A 83 -10.90 21.34 -17.13
C ALA A 83 -11.42 20.07 -17.86
N VAL A 84 -10.68 18.97 -17.77
CA VAL A 84 -11.08 17.67 -18.33
C VAL A 84 -12.34 17.11 -17.66
N ALA A 85 -12.43 17.19 -16.33
CA ALA A 85 -13.59 16.73 -15.58
C ALA A 85 -14.84 17.58 -15.85
N VAL A 86 -14.68 18.92 -15.92
CA VAL A 86 -15.76 19.86 -16.27
C VAL A 86 -16.25 19.62 -17.70
N ALA A 87 -15.35 19.38 -18.66
CA ALA A 87 -15.74 19.04 -20.03
C ALA A 87 -16.53 17.72 -20.09
N GLY A 88 -16.12 16.71 -19.31
CA GLY A 88 -16.86 15.45 -19.18
C GLY A 88 -18.25 15.62 -18.55
N TRP A 89 -18.35 16.47 -17.53
CA TRP A 89 -19.62 16.84 -16.89
C TRP A 89 -20.55 17.57 -17.88
N ALA A 90 -20.04 18.59 -18.58
CA ALA A 90 -20.81 19.34 -19.58
C ALA A 90 -21.31 18.43 -20.72
N ALA A 91 -20.46 17.53 -21.21
CA ALA A 91 -20.83 16.58 -22.26
C ALA A 91 -21.94 15.61 -21.81
N THR A 92 -21.87 15.10 -20.58
CA THR A 92 -22.89 14.19 -20.03
C THR A 92 -24.19 14.91 -19.69
N PHE A 93 -24.12 16.17 -19.24
CA PHE A 93 -25.28 17.02 -19.02
C PHE A 93 -26.00 17.34 -20.34
N PHE A 94 -25.24 17.67 -21.40
CA PHE A 94 -25.78 17.88 -22.75
C PHE A 94 -26.48 16.64 -23.31
N ILE A 95 -25.96 15.43 -23.03
CA ILE A 95 -26.63 14.16 -23.36
C ILE A 95 -27.99 14.05 -22.66
N GLY A 96 -28.05 14.44 -21.37
CA GLY A 96 -29.28 14.45 -20.57
C GLY A 96 -30.34 15.39 -21.15
N ILE A 97 -29.96 16.63 -21.47
CA ILE A 97 -30.85 17.66 -22.04
C ILE A 97 -31.39 17.21 -23.40
N ARG A 98 -30.51 16.78 -24.32
CA ARG A 98 -30.92 16.40 -25.68
C ARG A 98 -31.53 14.99 -25.78
N ARG A 99 -31.63 14.25 -24.66
CA ARG A 99 -32.09 12.85 -24.59
C ARG A 99 -31.48 11.95 -25.66
N ARG A 100 -30.21 12.19 -26.04
CA ARG A 100 -29.52 11.44 -27.10
C ARG A 100 -28.83 10.19 -26.54
N ASN A 101 -28.84 9.12 -27.30
CA ASN A 101 -28.11 7.89 -26.97
C ASN A 101 -26.72 7.92 -27.62
N LEU A 102 -25.76 8.57 -26.95
CA LEU A 102 -24.35 8.66 -27.38
C LEU A 102 -23.45 7.86 -26.42
N PRO A 103 -23.29 6.53 -26.65
CA PRO A 103 -22.52 5.68 -25.75
C PRO A 103 -21.03 6.05 -25.71
N LEU A 104 -20.44 6.45 -26.84
CA LEU A 104 -19.01 6.80 -26.91
C LEU A 104 -18.67 8.02 -26.07
N VAL A 105 -19.54 9.03 -26.04
CA VAL A 105 -19.34 10.24 -25.22
C VAL A 105 -19.37 9.91 -23.72
N ARG A 106 -20.21 8.96 -23.30
CA ARG A 106 -20.23 8.48 -21.90
C ARG A 106 -18.95 7.75 -21.53
N VAL A 107 -18.44 6.91 -22.43
CA VAL A 107 -17.18 6.18 -22.22
C VAL A 107 -16.00 7.14 -22.14
N ALA A 108 -15.95 8.15 -23.01
CA ALA A 108 -14.92 9.18 -22.96
C ALA A 108 -14.98 10.02 -21.67
N ALA A 109 -16.19 10.43 -21.24
CA ALA A 109 -16.37 11.17 -19.98
C ALA A 109 -16.01 10.32 -18.75
N ALA A 110 -16.36 9.03 -18.74
CA ALA A 110 -15.96 8.12 -17.67
C ALA A 110 -14.44 7.89 -17.66
N ALA A 111 -13.80 7.77 -18.84
CA ALA A 111 -12.35 7.66 -18.94
C ALA A 111 -11.66 8.90 -18.33
N ALA A 112 -12.16 10.09 -18.64
CA ALA A 112 -11.70 11.35 -18.05
C ALA A 112 -11.80 11.33 -16.52
N ALA A 113 -12.95 10.93 -15.96
CA ALA A 113 -13.13 10.81 -14.52
C ALA A 113 -12.16 9.78 -13.89
N VAL A 114 -11.97 8.62 -14.53
CA VAL A 114 -11.02 7.59 -14.08
C VAL A 114 -9.59 8.12 -14.04
N GLN A 115 -9.16 8.89 -15.04
CA GLN A 115 -7.81 9.51 -15.03
C GLN A 115 -7.64 10.52 -13.90
N VAL A 116 -8.68 11.31 -13.61
CA VAL A 116 -8.65 12.27 -12.50
C VAL A 116 -8.52 11.52 -11.17
N PHE A 117 -9.31 10.47 -10.95
CA PHE A 117 -9.22 9.66 -9.72
C PHE A 117 -7.91 8.89 -9.61
N ALA A 118 -7.34 8.40 -10.72
CA ALA A 118 -6.07 7.69 -10.72
C ALA A 118 -4.87 8.59 -10.34
N ARG A 119 -4.99 9.89 -10.56
CA ARG A 119 -3.95 10.90 -10.26
C ARG A 119 -4.29 11.72 -9.03
N LEU A 120 -5.29 11.30 -8.28
CA LEU A 120 -5.80 12.06 -7.16
C LEU A 120 -4.89 11.90 -5.94
N GLN A 121 -4.03 12.89 -5.74
CA GLN A 121 -3.25 13.08 -4.52
C GLN A 121 -3.94 14.18 -3.71
N LEU A 122 -4.79 13.79 -2.76
CA LEU A 122 -5.30 14.72 -1.76
C LEU A 122 -4.33 14.68 -0.58
N ASP A 123 -3.80 15.84 -0.19
CA ASP A 123 -2.89 16.02 0.96
C ASP A 123 -3.60 15.88 2.32
N GLY A 124 -4.49 14.88 2.45
CA GLY A 124 -5.33 14.63 3.62
C GLY A 124 -5.16 13.22 4.21
N PHE A 125 -6.20 12.71 4.86
CA PHE A 125 -6.21 11.36 5.45
C PHE A 125 -5.84 10.27 4.42
N LEU A 126 -4.84 9.44 4.76
CA LEU A 126 -4.45 8.25 3.98
C LEU A 126 -5.70 7.39 3.74
N GLY A 127 -6.19 7.42 2.50
CA GLY A 127 -7.37 6.66 2.08
C GLY A 127 -8.62 7.49 1.83
N LEU A 128 -8.68 8.80 2.11
CA LEU A 128 -9.84 9.63 1.75
C LEU A 128 -10.03 9.70 0.22
N SER A 129 -8.95 9.95 -0.52
CA SER A 129 -8.92 9.91 -1.98
C SER A 129 -9.32 8.52 -2.51
N ALA A 130 -8.84 7.46 -1.86
CA ALA A 130 -9.18 6.07 -2.21
C ALA A 130 -10.66 5.75 -1.92
N ILE A 131 -11.22 6.18 -0.79
CA ILE A 131 -12.63 6.00 -0.44
C ILE A 131 -13.50 6.77 -1.43
N ILE A 132 -13.21 8.05 -1.67
CA ILE A 132 -13.97 8.89 -2.62
C ILE A 132 -13.90 8.26 -4.02
N GLY A 133 -12.72 7.85 -4.48
CA GLY A 133 -12.55 7.17 -5.75
C GLY A 133 -13.33 5.85 -5.83
N CYS A 134 -13.17 4.96 -4.85
CA CYS A 134 -13.87 3.68 -4.79
C CYS A 134 -15.39 3.85 -4.73
N VAL A 135 -15.90 4.73 -3.87
CA VAL A 135 -17.34 5.01 -3.74
C VAL A 135 -17.88 5.58 -5.05
N THR A 136 -17.17 6.53 -5.66
CA THR A 136 -17.62 7.16 -6.91
C THR A 136 -17.62 6.19 -8.08
N LEU A 137 -16.56 5.39 -8.23
CA LEU A 137 -16.46 4.38 -9.28
C LEU A 137 -17.44 3.22 -9.05
N ALA A 138 -17.72 2.84 -7.79
CA ALA A 138 -18.75 1.87 -7.45
C ALA A 138 -20.16 2.41 -7.76
N ALA A 139 -20.44 3.67 -7.41
CA ALA A 139 -21.69 4.35 -7.72
C ALA A 139 -21.91 4.51 -9.24
N LEU A 140 -20.84 4.51 -10.03
CA LEU A 140 -20.91 4.46 -11.49
C LEU A 140 -21.11 3.03 -12.02
N PHE A 141 -20.40 2.05 -11.45
CA PHE A 141 -20.39 0.65 -11.88
C PHE A 141 -21.70 -0.09 -11.56
N VAL A 142 -22.26 0.09 -10.36
CA VAL A 142 -23.45 -0.63 -9.89
C VAL A 142 -24.66 -0.35 -10.79
N PRO A 143 -25.06 0.91 -11.06
CA PRO A 143 -26.18 1.20 -11.94
C PRO A 143 -25.94 0.74 -13.38
N ALA A 144 -24.69 0.78 -13.85
CA ALA A 144 -24.32 0.29 -15.16
C ALA A 144 -24.55 -1.23 -15.29
N MET A 145 -24.17 -1.99 -14.25
CA MET A 145 -24.32 -3.44 -14.22
C MET A 145 -25.76 -3.88 -13.99
N LEU A 146 -26.55 -3.14 -13.21
CA LEU A 146 -27.96 -3.44 -12.96
C LEU A 146 -28.82 -3.39 -14.23
N ARG A 147 -28.44 -2.55 -15.21
CA ARG A 147 -29.11 -2.39 -16.50
C ARG A 147 -28.70 -3.43 -17.56
N ARG A 148 -27.66 -4.21 -17.31
CA ARG A 148 -27.18 -5.27 -18.21
C ARG A 148 -28.04 -6.53 -18.13
N GLU A 149 -27.95 -7.34 -19.18
CA GLU A 149 -28.66 -8.62 -19.26
C GLU A 149 -28.25 -9.58 -18.14
N ARG A 150 -29.21 -10.34 -17.60
CA ARG A 150 -29.04 -11.17 -16.40
C ARG A 150 -27.85 -12.14 -16.52
N ALA A 151 -27.60 -12.68 -17.71
CA ALA A 151 -26.50 -13.61 -17.97
C ALA A 151 -25.12 -12.95 -17.82
N VAL A 152 -24.94 -11.74 -18.35
CA VAL A 152 -23.68 -10.98 -18.25
C VAL A 152 -23.47 -10.50 -16.81
N ARG A 153 -24.53 -10.03 -16.16
CA ARG A 153 -24.50 -9.64 -14.74
C ARG A 153 -24.04 -10.78 -13.85
N LYS A 154 -24.64 -11.98 -13.98
CA LYS A 154 -24.25 -13.15 -13.17
C LYS A 154 -22.78 -13.51 -13.35
N ARG A 155 -22.25 -13.48 -14.58
CA ARG A 155 -20.82 -13.75 -14.83
C ARG A 155 -19.93 -12.72 -14.14
N VAL A 156 -20.19 -11.44 -14.32
CA VAL A 156 -19.33 -10.40 -13.73
C VAL A 156 -19.37 -10.45 -12.20
N TRP A 157 -20.54 -10.62 -11.59
CA TRP A 157 -20.63 -10.79 -10.13
C TRP A 157 -19.98 -12.08 -9.62
N LYS A 158 -20.03 -13.18 -10.39
CA LYS A 158 -19.31 -14.41 -10.06
C LYS A 158 -17.79 -14.19 -10.06
N TYR A 159 -17.25 -13.59 -11.12
CA TYR A 159 -15.82 -13.32 -11.20
C TYR A 159 -15.37 -12.30 -10.15
N LEU A 160 -16.16 -11.24 -9.93
CA LEU A 160 -15.89 -10.28 -8.86
C LEU A 160 -15.90 -10.96 -7.48
N GLY A 161 -16.87 -11.84 -7.23
CA GLY A 161 -16.95 -12.62 -6.00
C GLY A 161 -15.74 -13.55 -5.80
N ILE A 162 -15.27 -14.20 -6.87
CA ILE A 162 -14.04 -15.02 -6.83
C ILE A 162 -12.83 -14.15 -6.47
N VAL A 163 -12.67 -12.99 -7.12
CA VAL A 163 -11.57 -12.06 -6.83
C VAL A 163 -11.62 -11.59 -5.37
N VAL A 164 -12.80 -11.21 -4.88
CA VAL A 164 -13.00 -10.79 -3.48
C VAL A 164 -12.76 -11.94 -2.50
N ALA A 165 -13.16 -13.17 -2.83
CA ALA A 165 -12.94 -14.34 -1.99
C ALA A 165 -11.45 -14.72 -1.92
N CYS A 166 -10.74 -14.69 -3.05
CA CYS A 166 -9.28 -14.87 -3.07
C CYS A 166 -8.57 -13.80 -2.25
N ALA A 167 -9.03 -12.55 -2.34
CA ALA A 167 -8.55 -11.45 -1.52
C ALA A 167 -8.83 -11.67 -0.02
N ALA A 168 -10.01 -12.15 0.36
CA ALA A 168 -10.30 -12.49 1.76
C ALA A 168 -9.42 -13.64 2.27
N LEU A 169 -9.18 -14.67 1.45
CA LEU A 169 -8.35 -15.82 1.82
C LEU A 169 -6.89 -15.42 2.06
N ALA A 170 -6.33 -14.56 1.21
CA ALA A 170 -4.97 -14.06 1.39
C ALA A 170 -4.84 -13.09 2.59
N LEU A 171 -5.91 -12.38 2.97
CA LEU A 171 -6.01 -11.60 4.21
C LEU A 171 -5.91 -12.51 5.44
N VAL A 172 -6.63 -13.64 5.42
CA VAL A 172 -6.57 -14.64 6.49
C VAL A 172 -5.17 -15.25 6.59
N GLY A 173 -4.52 -15.55 5.46
CA GLY A 173 -3.14 -16.04 5.43
C GLY A 173 -2.16 -15.06 6.09
N LEU A 174 -2.27 -13.75 5.80
CA LEU A 174 -1.48 -12.75 6.50
C LEU A 174 -1.80 -12.70 7.99
N ALA A 175 -3.08 -12.67 8.38
CA ALA A 175 -3.46 -12.59 9.78
C ALA A 175 -2.85 -13.75 10.59
N LEU A 176 -2.83 -14.96 10.02
CA LEU A 176 -2.18 -16.12 10.62
C LEU A 176 -0.65 -15.97 10.69
N SER A 177 0.00 -15.49 9.63
CA SER A 177 1.46 -15.23 9.63
C SER A 177 1.86 -14.12 10.63
N ALA A 178 1.06 -13.06 10.75
CA ALA A 178 1.27 -11.99 11.71
C ALA A 178 1.07 -12.49 13.15
N LEU A 179 0.10 -13.37 13.39
CA LEU A 179 -0.07 -14.04 14.68
C LEU A 179 1.14 -14.91 15.03
N ALA A 180 1.69 -15.64 14.06
CA ALA A 180 2.86 -16.49 14.24
C ALA A 180 4.13 -15.66 14.55
N ALA A 181 4.32 -14.54 13.86
CA ALA A 181 5.47 -13.65 14.06
C ALA A 181 5.43 -12.86 15.39
N ARG A 182 4.26 -12.74 16.03
CA ARG A 182 4.07 -11.97 17.27
C ARG A 182 4.93 -12.49 18.42
N GLY A 183 5.01 -13.81 18.58
CA GLY A 183 5.80 -14.44 19.65
C GLY A 183 7.29 -14.10 19.53
N PRO A 184 7.95 -14.40 18.40
CA PRO A 184 9.35 -14.06 18.16
C PRO A 184 9.65 -12.56 18.28
N LEU A 185 8.77 -11.67 17.81
CA LEU A 185 8.95 -10.22 17.95
C LEU A 185 8.90 -9.75 19.40
N GLN A 186 7.95 -10.26 20.20
CA GLN A 186 7.84 -9.93 21.61
C GLN A 186 9.03 -10.44 22.41
N GLU A 187 9.47 -11.67 22.13
CA GLU A 187 10.65 -12.25 22.77
C GLU A 187 11.92 -11.49 22.38
N GLY A 188 12.10 -11.14 21.10
CA GLY A 188 13.22 -10.32 20.65
C GLY A 188 13.28 -8.97 21.37
N ASN A 189 12.16 -8.27 21.48
CA ASN A 189 12.09 -7.00 22.20
C ASN A 189 12.42 -7.15 23.70
N ARG A 190 11.94 -8.22 24.35
CA ARG A 190 12.27 -8.50 25.75
C ARG A 190 13.79 -8.70 25.93
N ARG A 191 14.42 -9.47 25.05
CA ARG A 191 15.87 -9.72 25.05
C ARG A 191 16.70 -8.46 24.82
N VAL A 192 16.20 -7.50 24.03
CA VAL A 192 16.85 -6.18 23.88
C VAL A 192 16.90 -5.45 25.22
N HIS A 193 15.79 -5.42 25.96
CA HIS A 193 15.75 -4.78 27.28
C HIS A 193 16.65 -5.50 28.28
N ASP A 194 16.64 -6.83 28.29
CA ASP A 194 17.55 -7.63 29.13
C ASP A 194 19.04 -7.29 28.83
N GLY A 195 19.38 -7.08 27.54
CA GLY A 195 20.71 -6.67 27.11
C GLY A 195 21.10 -5.25 27.52
N LEU A 196 20.16 -4.30 27.45
CA LEU A 196 20.35 -2.93 27.92
C LEU A 196 20.53 -2.88 29.45
N ASP A 197 19.78 -3.68 30.19
CA ASP A 197 19.91 -3.80 31.65
C ASP A 197 21.25 -4.44 32.05
N ALA A 198 21.74 -5.40 31.26
CA ALA A 198 23.08 -5.96 31.45
C ALA A 198 24.18 -4.91 31.17
N LEU A 199 24.05 -4.13 30.09
CA LEU A 199 24.95 -3.01 29.78
C LEU A 199 25.00 -1.97 30.91
N ASN A 200 23.83 -1.58 31.43
CA ASN A 200 23.72 -0.62 32.54
C ASN A 200 24.40 -1.11 33.82
N ARG A 201 24.47 -2.44 34.01
CA ARG A 201 25.18 -3.08 35.13
C ARG A 201 26.67 -3.35 34.84
N GLY A 202 27.15 -3.00 33.65
CA GLY A 202 28.53 -3.24 33.22
C GLY A 202 28.82 -4.68 32.79
N ASP A 203 27.80 -5.53 32.67
CA ASP A 203 27.95 -6.93 32.28
C ASP A 203 27.89 -7.09 30.75
N MET A 204 29.04 -6.83 30.12
CA MET A 204 29.19 -6.87 28.66
C MET A 204 28.94 -8.28 28.09
N ALA A 205 29.26 -9.33 28.85
CA ALA A 205 29.08 -10.72 28.43
C ALA A 205 27.59 -11.11 28.42
N ALA A 206 26.86 -10.78 29.48
CA ALA A 206 25.42 -10.99 29.53
C ALA A 206 24.69 -10.15 28.47
N ALA A 207 25.12 -8.90 28.25
CA ALA A 207 24.57 -8.05 27.21
C ALA A 207 24.79 -8.62 25.80
N ALA A 208 26.00 -9.11 25.50
CA ALA A 208 26.31 -9.75 24.22
C ALA A 208 25.45 -10.99 23.97
N SER A 209 25.25 -11.82 25.01
CA SER A 209 24.38 -13.00 24.94
C SER A 209 22.92 -12.62 24.68
N ALA A 210 22.40 -11.62 25.39
CA ALA A 210 21.04 -11.14 25.24
C ALA A 210 20.77 -10.55 23.85
N PHE A 211 21.67 -9.73 23.31
CA PHE A 211 21.54 -9.22 21.93
C PHE A 211 21.67 -10.32 20.87
N GLY A 212 22.55 -11.31 21.07
CA GLY A 212 22.61 -12.48 20.18
C GLY A 212 21.29 -13.26 20.15
N ALA A 213 20.65 -13.44 21.31
CA ALA A 213 19.32 -14.05 21.40
C ALA A 213 18.22 -13.18 20.79
N ALA A 214 18.28 -11.85 20.96
CA ALA A 214 17.35 -10.93 20.31
C ALA A 214 17.46 -11.02 18.77
N SER A 215 18.69 -11.07 18.25
CA SER A 215 18.96 -11.21 16.81
C SER A 215 18.34 -12.49 16.24
N SER A 216 18.46 -13.63 16.94
CA SER A 216 17.87 -14.88 16.48
C SER A 216 16.34 -14.84 16.50
N SER A 217 15.73 -14.24 17.52
CA SER A 217 14.28 -14.06 17.59
C SER A 217 13.74 -13.15 16.47
N PHE A 218 14.41 -12.04 16.16
CA PHE A 218 14.04 -11.17 15.04
C PHE A 218 14.22 -11.85 13.68
N ARG A 219 15.27 -12.67 13.52
CA ARG A 219 15.51 -13.45 12.30
C ARG A 219 14.44 -14.53 12.10
N SER A 220 13.98 -15.17 13.17
CA SER A 220 12.84 -16.10 13.11
C SER A 220 11.56 -15.38 12.71
N ALA A 221 11.30 -14.19 13.26
CA ALA A 221 10.16 -13.36 12.84
C ALA A 221 10.23 -13.02 11.34
N ASP A 222 11.40 -12.63 10.84
CA ASP A 222 11.62 -12.34 9.42
C ASP A 222 11.39 -13.58 8.54
N ASN A 223 11.87 -14.75 8.94
CA ASN A 223 11.66 -16.01 8.23
C ASN A 223 10.17 -16.40 8.18
N ASP A 224 9.44 -16.26 9.29
CA ASP A 224 8.01 -16.56 9.36
C ASP A 224 7.19 -15.57 8.52
N LEU A 225 7.58 -14.28 8.55
CA LEU A 225 6.97 -13.23 7.73
C LEU A 225 7.31 -13.39 6.25
N SER A 226 8.48 -13.92 5.89
CA SER A 226 8.92 -14.11 4.50
C SER A 226 8.51 -15.46 3.91
N ALA A 227 7.96 -16.37 4.73
CA ALA A 227 7.63 -17.75 4.35
C ALA A 227 6.76 -17.89 3.08
N LEU A 228 6.92 -19.02 2.39
CA LEU A 228 6.21 -19.36 1.15
C LEU A 228 4.69 -19.32 1.31
N TRP A 229 4.15 -19.81 2.43
CA TRP A 229 2.70 -19.75 2.71
C TRP A 229 2.19 -18.34 2.99
N ALA A 230 3.08 -17.40 3.35
CA ALA A 230 2.74 -15.99 3.46
C ALA A 230 2.71 -15.31 2.08
N GLN A 231 3.30 -15.87 1.00
CA GLN A 231 3.35 -15.23 -0.33
C GLN A 231 2.00 -14.76 -0.92
N PRO A 232 0.85 -15.44 -0.74
CA PRO A 232 -0.43 -14.96 -1.28
C PRO A 232 -0.82 -13.57 -0.75
N SER A 233 -0.36 -13.21 0.45
CA SER A 233 -0.60 -11.89 1.04
C SER A 233 -0.02 -10.72 0.23
N ARG A 234 0.98 -10.98 -0.64
CA ARG A 234 1.56 -9.97 -1.54
C ARG A 234 0.61 -9.48 -2.63
N LEU A 235 -0.45 -10.24 -2.91
CA LEU A 235 -1.43 -9.88 -3.95
C LEU A 235 -2.49 -8.90 -3.43
N LEU A 236 -2.46 -8.57 -2.14
CA LEU A 236 -3.45 -7.76 -1.47
C LEU A 236 -2.88 -6.40 -1.09
N PRO A 237 -3.45 -5.30 -1.59
CA PRO A 237 -2.85 -3.98 -1.46
C PRO A 237 -2.48 -3.56 -0.04
N VAL A 238 -3.49 -3.53 0.83
CA VAL A 238 -3.35 -3.07 2.23
C VAL A 238 -2.39 -3.97 3.01
N VAL A 239 -2.41 -5.26 2.70
CA VAL A 239 -1.70 -6.30 3.42
C VAL A 239 -0.23 -6.38 3.03
N ALA A 240 0.08 -6.20 1.74
CA ALA A 240 1.42 -6.22 1.21
C ALA A 240 2.28 -5.11 1.83
N GLN A 241 1.70 -3.93 2.00
CA GLN A 241 2.38 -2.78 2.60
C GLN A 241 2.76 -3.03 4.06
N HIS A 242 1.83 -3.50 4.90
CA HIS A 242 2.11 -3.80 6.31
C HIS A 242 3.16 -4.91 6.50
N ARG A 243 3.15 -5.91 5.64
CA ARG A 243 4.13 -7.02 5.68
C ARG A 243 5.53 -6.56 5.29
N ALA A 244 5.66 -5.75 4.25
CA ALA A 244 6.95 -5.28 3.77
C ALA A 244 7.68 -4.47 4.85
N SER A 245 6.98 -3.56 5.52
CA SER A 245 7.54 -2.77 6.62
C SER A 245 7.92 -3.65 7.82
N ALA A 246 7.12 -4.67 8.15
CA ALA A 246 7.43 -5.61 9.24
C ALA A 246 8.69 -6.46 8.96
N ILE A 247 8.85 -6.96 7.73
CA ILE A 247 10.05 -7.67 7.26
C ILE A 247 11.28 -6.75 7.32
N ALA A 248 11.16 -5.52 6.81
CA ALA A 248 12.24 -4.54 6.83
C ALA A 248 12.67 -4.20 8.27
N LEU A 249 11.71 -4.01 9.17
CA LEU A 249 11.98 -3.74 10.58
C LEU A 249 12.65 -4.93 11.28
N ALA A 250 12.11 -6.14 11.11
CA ALA A 250 12.62 -7.35 11.75
C ALA A 250 14.06 -7.67 11.28
N SER A 251 14.32 -7.59 9.98
CA SER A 251 15.66 -7.81 9.42
C SER A 251 16.68 -6.76 9.88
N THR A 252 16.29 -5.48 9.90
CA THR A 252 17.16 -4.38 10.37
C THR A 252 17.47 -4.52 11.87
N ALA A 253 16.46 -4.85 12.69
CA ALA A 253 16.64 -5.11 14.11
C ALA A 253 17.55 -6.34 14.36
N ALA A 254 17.37 -7.42 13.60
CA ALA A 254 18.22 -8.61 13.70
C ALA A 254 19.69 -8.27 13.41
N HIS A 255 19.95 -7.46 12.38
CA HIS A 255 21.29 -7.05 12.01
C HIS A 255 21.93 -6.12 13.06
N ALA A 256 21.17 -5.14 13.57
CA ALA A 256 21.64 -4.24 14.61
C ALA A 256 22.04 -4.97 15.90
N MET A 257 21.24 -5.95 16.32
CA MET A 257 21.53 -6.74 17.52
C MET A 257 22.73 -7.67 17.33
N ASP A 258 22.94 -8.21 16.13
CA ASP A 258 24.12 -9.02 15.82
C ASP A 258 25.42 -8.19 15.87
N LEU A 259 25.38 -6.97 15.33
CA LEU A 259 26.49 -6.01 15.41
C LEU A 259 26.78 -5.61 16.86
N ALA A 260 25.75 -5.33 17.66
CA ALA A 260 25.91 -5.01 19.08
C ALA A 260 26.53 -6.19 19.86
N ALA A 261 26.06 -7.41 19.62
CA ALA A 261 26.62 -8.62 20.23
C ALA A 261 28.07 -8.89 19.78
N GLY A 262 28.40 -8.57 18.53
CA GLY A 262 29.77 -8.65 18.00
C GLY A 262 30.71 -7.63 18.65
N ALA A 263 30.28 -6.37 18.74
CA ALA A 263 31.05 -5.30 19.36
C ALA A 263 31.33 -5.58 20.85
N LEU A 264 30.32 -6.03 21.59
CA LEU A 264 30.48 -6.36 23.02
C LEU A 264 31.41 -7.55 23.28
N ARG A 265 31.45 -8.54 22.36
CA ARG A 265 32.40 -9.66 22.46
C ARG A 265 33.85 -9.26 22.20
N GLN A 266 34.07 -8.16 21.50
CA GLN A 266 35.42 -7.63 21.23
C GLN A 266 35.93 -6.71 22.35
N ILE A 267 35.04 -6.20 23.21
CA ILE A 267 35.41 -5.38 24.35
C ILE A 267 35.82 -6.30 25.49
N ASP A 268 37.12 -6.42 25.74
CA ASP A 268 37.65 -7.11 26.91
C ASP A 268 37.74 -6.15 28.11
N PRO A 269 36.89 -6.29 29.15
CA PRO A 269 36.84 -5.36 30.28
C PRO A 269 38.15 -5.30 31.08
N GLU A 270 38.94 -6.37 31.06
CA GLU A 270 40.25 -6.44 31.74
C GLU A 270 41.32 -5.61 31.02
N SER A 271 41.20 -5.43 29.70
CA SER A 271 42.14 -4.63 28.89
C SER A 271 41.98 -3.11 29.05
N LEU A 272 40.83 -2.66 29.58
CA LEU A 272 40.50 -1.25 29.80
C LEU A 272 40.88 -0.75 31.21
N ARG A 273 41.45 -1.60 32.07
CA ARG A 273 41.97 -1.17 33.36
C ARG A 273 43.22 -0.32 33.13
N VAL A 274 43.24 0.86 33.73
CA VAL A 274 44.39 1.77 33.72
C VAL A 274 45.55 1.10 34.47
N VAL A 275 46.39 0.36 33.76
CA VAL A 275 47.63 -0.19 34.31
C VAL A 275 48.70 0.88 34.16
N LYS A 276 49.09 1.50 35.28
CA LYS A 276 50.15 2.55 35.37
C LYS A 276 49.86 3.89 34.66
N GLY A 277 48.60 4.31 34.51
CA GLY A 277 48.27 5.66 34.05
C GLY A 277 48.44 5.92 32.54
N GLN A 278 48.63 4.87 31.73
CA GLN A 278 48.66 4.97 30.27
C GLN A 278 47.39 4.35 29.70
N ILE A 279 46.64 5.13 28.92
CA ILE A 279 45.50 4.67 28.12
C ILE A 279 46.07 4.22 26.77
N ASP A 280 45.82 2.97 26.38
CA ASP A 280 46.20 2.46 25.07
C ASP A 280 45.33 3.09 23.97
N LEU A 281 45.92 4.02 23.21
CA LEU A 281 45.24 4.73 22.13
C LEU A 281 44.93 3.84 20.91
N ASP A 282 45.66 2.73 20.74
CA ASP A 282 45.41 1.78 19.65
C ASP A 282 44.24 0.86 19.99
N ALA A 283 44.06 0.50 21.26
CA ALA A 283 42.82 -0.12 21.74
C ALA A 283 41.59 0.79 21.53
N VAL A 284 41.72 2.10 21.80
CA VAL A 284 40.65 3.09 21.53
C VAL A 284 40.38 3.25 20.04
N ARG A 285 41.41 3.28 19.18
CA ARG A 285 41.23 3.28 17.71
C ARG A 285 40.52 2.03 17.20
N GLY A 286 40.79 0.87 17.80
CA GLY A 286 40.12 -0.39 17.48
C GLY A 286 38.60 -0.36 17.71
N LEU A 287 38.12 0.48 18.63
CA LEU A 287 36.70 0.62 18.95
C LEU A 287 35.93 1.53 17.97
N VAL A 288 36.61 2.37 17.18
CA VAL A 288 35.96 3.34 16.28
C VAL A 288 35.06 2.65 15.23
N ALA A 289 35.55 1.58 14.62
CA ALA A 289 34.80 0.87 13.56
C ALA A 289 33.53 0.15 14.10
N PRO A 290 33.59 -0.58 15.23
CA PRO A 290 32.39 -1.15 15.88
C PRO A 290 31.34 -0.09 16.27
N PHE A 291 31.74 1.04 16.85
CA PHE A 291 30.80 2.11 17.23
C PHE A 291 30.16 2.78 16.01
N THR A 292 30.91 2.96 14.92
CA THR A 292 30.37 3.51 13.66
C THR A 292 29.34 2.56 13.05
N SER A 293 29.62 1.25 13.07
CA SER A 293 28.68 0.22 12.60
C SER A 293 27.41 0.18 13.45
N LEU A 294 27.53 0.28 14.78
CA LEU A 294 26.38 0.33 15.69
C LEU A 294 25.54 1.60 15.48
N GLN A 295 26.19 2.76 15.31
CA GLN A 295 25.49 4.02 15.03
C GLN A 295 24.71 3.96 13.70
N THR A 296 25.31 3.37 12.66
CA THR A 296 24.66 3.13 11.38
C THR A 296 23.44 2.21 11.53
N ALA A 297 23.58 1.15 12.33
CA ALA A 297 22.49 0.22 12.59
C ALA A 297 21.34 0.86 13.39
N ILE A 298 21.64 1.65 14.42
CA ILE A 298 20.64 2.42 15.19
C ILE A 298 19.94 3.45 14.28
N ALA A 299 20.70 4.16 13.43
CA ALA A 299 20.12 5.08 12.46
C ALA A 299 19.21 4.35 11.45
N GLY A 300 19.59 3.14 11.03
CA GLY A 300 18.77 2.27 10.18
C GLY A 300 17.47 1.85 10.85
N VAL A 301 17.53 1.43 12.13
CA VAL A 301 16.33 1.10 12.92
C VAL A 301 15.45 2.34 13.10
N GLY A 302 16.04 3.50 13.39
CA GLY A 302 15.31 4.76 13.52
C GLY A 302 14.61 5.19 12.23
N ALA A 303 15.27 5.04 11.08
CA ALA A 303 14.68 5.29 9.77
C ALA A 303 13.55 4.30 9.44
N ALA A 304 13.73 3.02 9.75
CA ALA A 304 12.69 2.00 9.57
C ALA A 304 11.47 2.23 10.47
N LEU A 305 11.68 2.65 11.73
CA LEU A 305 10.60 3.06 12.63
C LEU A 305 9.90 4.30 12.10
N ALA A 306 10.64 5.33 11.67
CA ALA A 306 10.05 6.57 11.15
C ALA A 306 9.21 6.31 9.88
N ASP A 307 9.67 5.43 9.00
CA ASP A 307 8.91 5.02 7.81
C ASP A 307 7.65 4.24 8.20
N ALA A 308 7.76 3.27 9.11
CA ALA A 308 6.61 2.52 9.63
C ALA A 308 5.60 3.44 10.33
N ASP A 309 6.05 4.33 11.21
CA ASP A 309 5.21 5.31 11.90
C ASP A 309 4.59 6.31 10.92
N SER A 310 5.30 6.78 9.89
CA SER A 310 4.72 7.69 8.90
C SER A 310 3.59 7.05 8.10
N GLN A 311 3.64 5.73 7.90
CA GLN A 311 2.61 4.95 7.22
C GLN A 311 1.45 4.54 8.16
N TRP A 312 1.67 4.47 9.49
CA TRP A 312 0.71 3.95 10.47
C TRP A 312 0.13 5.04 11.40
N LEU A 313 0.78 6.19 11.56
CA LEU A 313 0.29 7.34 12.33
C LEU A 313 -0.81 8.04 11.54
N THR A 314 -2.04 7.76 11.93
CA THR A 314 -3.18 8.61 11.58
C THR A 314 -2.92 10.06 12.04
N PRO A 315 -3.29 11.09 11.24
CA PRO A 315 -3.18 12.49 11.64
C PRO A 315 -3.89 12.84 12.97
N MET A 316 -4.81 11.98 13.41
CA MET A 316 -5.62 12.19 14.61
C MET A 316 -4.85 12.06 15.93
N VAL A 317 -3.67 11.43 15.94
CA VAL A 317 -2.80 11.36 17.13
C VAL A 317 -1.81 12.53 17.17
N ARG A 318 -1.51 13.13 16.01
CA ARG A 318 -0.59 14.28 15.89
C ARG A 318 -1.08 15.51 16.64
N THR A 319 -2.39 15.66 16.78
CA THR A 319 -3.02 16.79 17.49
C THR A 319 -3.08 16.60 19.02
N ARG A 320 -2.63 15.46 19.56
CA ARG A 320 -2.58 15.23 21.03
C ARG A 320 -1.16 15.14 21.60
N LEU A 321 -0.14 15.34 20.76
CA LEU A 321 1.27 15.37 21.16
C LEU A 321 1.90 16.77 21.03
N HIS A 322 1.07 17.80 20.86
CA HIS A 322 1.43 19.20 21.05
C HIS A 322 0.52 19.81 22.12
#